data_AF-A0A1W5D7I4-F1
#
_entry.id   AF-A0A1W5D7I4-F1
#
_cell.length_a   1.000
_cell.length_b   1.000
_cell.length_c   1.000
_cell.angle_alpha   90.00
_cell.angle_beta   90.00
_cell.angle_gamma   90.00
#
_symmetry.space_group_name_H-M   'P 1'
#
loop_
_entity.id
_entity.type
_entity.pdbx_description
1 polymer ?
#
loop_
_entity_poly.entity_id
_entity_poly.type
_entity_poly.pdbx_seq_one_letter_code
_entity_poly.pdbx_strand_id
1 'polypeptide(L)'
;MFIALPNVDKSFTCTFFGPVAMFEELKKSNDDHIIKFFNDKLPGVTKHISQDDVATQFRRNPHLPLINIKCNPHHFKDSAVILGDAANAIVPFYGQGMNA
;
A
#
# COMPACT_ATOMS: atom_id res chain seq x y z
N MET A 1 -1.39 3.23 8.76
CA MET A 1 -2.61 3.79 8.12
C MET A 1 -3.28 2.70 7.33
N PHE A 2 -4.60 2.58 7.39
CA PHE A 2 -5.37 1.56 6.66
C PHE A 2 -6.48 2.27 5.90
N ILE A 3 -6.51 2.14 4.58
CA ILE A 3 -7.53 2.74 3.71
C ILE A 3 -8.27 1.66 2.94
N ALA A 4 -9.51 1.94 2.52
CA ALA A 4 -10.33 1.02 1.76
C ALA A 4 -11.02 1.78 0.61
N LEU A 5 -10.86 1.31 -0.62
CA LEU A 5 -11.52 1.88 -1.80
C LEU A 5 -12.61 0.92 -2.29
N PRO A 6 -13.83 1.42 -2.56
CA PRO A 6 -14.93 0.59 -3.04
C PRO A 6 -14.70 0.17 -4.50
N ASN A 7 -15.10 -1.06 -4.81
CA ASN A 7 -15.13 -1.62 -6.15
C ASN A 7 -16.58 -1.70 -6.68
N VAL A 8 -16.74 -1.86 -7.99
CA VAL A 8 -18.06 -1.94 -8.65
C VAL A 8 -18.88 -3.16 -8.19
N ASP A 9 -18.21 -4.24 -7.83
CA ASP A 9 -18.81 -5.47 -7.31
C ASP A 9 -19.22 -5.37 -5.83
N LYS A 10 -19.18 -4.16 -5.25
CA LYS A 10 -19.49 -3.85 -3.84
C LYS A 10 -18.48 -4.43 -2.84
N SER A 11 -17.34 -4.95 -3.30
CA SER A 11 -16.21 -5.24 -2.43
C SER A 11 -15.39 -3.97 -2.13
N PHE A 12 -14.44 -4.07 -1.21
CA PHE A 12 -13.46 -3.03 -0.94
C PHE A 12 -12.05 -3.60 -1.08
N THR A 13 -11.18 -2.89 -1.79
CA THR A 13 -9.74 -3.17 -1.77
C THR A 13 -9.09 -2.32 -0.70
N CYS A 14 -8.44 -2.97 0.26
CA CYS A 14 -7.78 -2.29 1.36
C CYS A 14 -6.28 -2.16 1.13
N THR A 15 -5.69 -1.03 1.54
CA THR A 15 -4.24 -0.82 1.53
C THR A 15 -3.77 -0.49 2.94
N PHE A 16 -2.82 -1.28 3.44
CA PHE A 16 -2.20 -1.09 4.74
C PHE A 16 -0.80 -0.50 4.58
N PHE A 17 -0.59 0.69 5.15
CA PHE A 17 0.70 1.37 5.22
C PHE A 17 1.26 1.31 6.64
N GLY A 18 2.54 0.98 6.76
CA GLY A 18 3.25 0.96 8.02
C GLY A 18 4.77 0.81 7.84
N PRO A 19 5.55 0.84 8.93
CA PRO A 19 7.00 0.72 8.85
C PRO A 19 7.45 -0.64 8.30
N VAL A 20 8.51 -0.64 7.47
CA VAL A 20 9.07 -1.85 6.86
C VAL A 20 9.44 -2.92 7.90
N ALA A 21 10.08 -2.50 9.00
CA ALA A 21 10.48 -3.42 10.07
C ALA A 21 9.29 -4.21 10.65
N MET A 22 8.13 -3.57 10.80
CA MET A 22 6.93 -4.22 11.30
C MET A 22 6.40 -5.28 10.32
N PHE A 23 6.42 -4.99 9.01
CA PHE A 23 6.06 -6.00 8.01
C PHE A 23 7.02 -7.19 8.00
N GLU A 24 8.33 -6.94 8.13
CA GLU A 24 9.35 -7.99 8.18
C GLU A 24 9.20 -8.88 9.43
N GLU A 25 8.87 -8.30 10.58
CA GLU A 25 8.57 -9.05 11.81
C GLU A 25 7.29 -9.89 11.64
N LEU A 26 6.20 -9.30 11.18
CA LEU A 26 4.93 -10.01 10.95
C LEU A 26 5.06 -11.12 9.92
N LYS A 27 5.83 -10.91 8.85
CA LYS A 27 6.09 -11.93 7.81
C LYS A 27 6.85 -13.14 8.35
N LYS A 28 7.66 -12.98 9.40
CA LYS A 28 8.38 -14.10 10.06
C LYS A 28 7.54 -14.78 11.14
N SER A 29 6.48 -14.13 11.62
CA SER A 29 5.58 -14.66 12.66
C SER A 29 4.62 -15.72 12.12
N ASN A 30 3.75 -16.27 12.97
CA ASN A 30 2.65 -17.16 12.59
C ASN A 30 1.34 -16.37 12.38
N ASP A 31 0.30 -17.03 11.90
CA ASP A 31 -0.96 -16.38 11.54
C ASP A 31 -1.72 -15.82 12.75
N ASP A 32 -1.67 -16.51 13.91
CA ASP A 32 -2.22 -16.01 15.17
C ASP A 32 -1.60 -14.65 15.57
N HIS A 33 -0.29 -14.49 15.38
CA HIS A 33 0.39 -13.25 15.68
C HIS A 33 -0.01 -12.11 14.73
N ILE A 34 -0.21 -12.41 13.44
CA ILE A 34 -0.75 -11.45 12.47
C ILE A 34 -2.16 -11.03 12.89
N ILE A 35 -3.04 -11.99 13.17
CA ILE A 35 -4.43 -11.73 13.58
C ILE A 35 -4.45 -10.87 14.86
N LYS A 36 -3.65 -11.22 15.85
CA LYS A 36 -3.51 -10.45 17.10
C LYS A 36 -3.03 -9.03 16.82
N PHE A 37 -2.04 -8.85 15.95
CA PHE A 37 -1.56 -7.52 15.57
C PHE A 37 -2.69 -6.67 14.97
N PHE A 38 -3.47 -7.22 14.04
CA PHE A 38 -4.60 -6.50 13.44
C PHE A 38 -5.69 -6.17 14.48
N ASN A 39 -6.01 -7.09 15.39
CA ASN A 39 -6.96 -6.83 16.48
C ASN A 39 -6.49 -5.71 17.42
N ASP A 40 -5.20 -5.72 17.78
CA ASP A 40 -4.62 -4.78 18.74
C ASP A 40 -4.40 -3.38 18.12
N LYS A 41 -3.94 -3.32 16.86
CA LYS A 41 -3.51 -2.06 16.21
C LYS A 41 -4.55 -1.47 15.27
N LEU A 42 -5.48 -2.27 14.76
CA LEU A 42 -6.52 -1.86 13.83
C LEU A 42 -7.89 -2.40 14.28
N PRO A 43 -8.35 -2.06 15.50
CA PRO A 43 -9.58 -2.60 16.09
C PRO A 43 -10.79 -2.18 15.25
N GLY A 44 -11.26 -3.08 14.38
CA GLY A 44 -12.33 -2.81 13.42
C GLY A 44 -12.15 -3.54 12.10
N VAL A 45 -10.91 -3.78 11.66
CA VAL A 45 -10.65 -4.52 10.41
C VAL A 45 -11.23 -5.93 10.49
N THR A 46 -11.01 -6.62 11.60
CA THR A 46 -11.50 -8.00 11.84
C THR A 46 -13.01 -8.10 12.07
N LYS A 47 -13.75 -6.97 12.10
CA LYS A 47 -15.21 -6.98 12.06
C LYS A 47 -15.77 -7.09 10.63
N HIS A 48 -14.97 -6.72 9.64
CA HIS A 48 -15.37 -6.67 8.23
C HIS A 48 -14.62 -7.69 7.36
N ILE A 49 -13.41 -8.07 7.77
CA ILE A 49 -12.57 -9.08 7.13
C ILE A 49 -12.41 -10.23 8.10
N SER A 50 -12.64 -11.47 7.64
CA SER A 50 -12.45 -12.65 8.51
C SER A 50 -11.00 -12.75 8.99
N GLN A 51 -10.77 -13.35 10.15
CA GLN A 51 -9.41 -13.48 10.70
C GLN A 51 -8.51 -14.33 9.78
N ASP A 52 -9.06 -15.40 9.23
CA ASP A 52 -8.37 -16.27 8.26
C ASP A 52 -8.02 -15.51 6.98
N ASP A 53 -8.93 -14.65 6.49
CA ASP A 53 -8.65 -13.79 5.33
C ASP A 53 -7.58 -12.76 5.65
N VAL A 54 -7.56 -12.16 6.85
CA VAL A 54 -6.50 -11.21 7.24
C VAL A 54 -5.13 -11.86 7.13
N ALA A 55 -4.96 -13.05 7.72
CA ALA A 55 -3.70 -13.78 7.64
C ALA A 55 -3.37 -14.19 6.19
N THR A 56 -4.32 -14.80 5.50
CA THR A 56 -4.13 -15.28 4.11
C THR A 56 -3.78 -14.14 3.16
N GLN A 57 -4.49 -13.02 3.22
CA GLN A 57 -4.23 -11.84 2.40
C GLN A 57 -2.88 -11.20 2.74
N PHE A 58 -2.52 -11.13 4.03
CA PHE A 58 -1.21 -10.61 4.44
C PHE A 58 -0.06 -11.46 3.88
N ARG A 59 -0.20 -12.80 3.89
CA ARG A 59 0.82 -13.72 3.35
C ARG A 59 0.92 -13.68 1.84
N ARG A 60 -0.23 -13.62 1.17
CA ARG A 60 -0.32 -13.66 -0.29
C ARG A 60 0.22 -12.40 -0.93
N ASN A 61 0.00 -11.23 -0.32
CA ASN A 61 0.35 -9.94 -0.91
C ASN A 61 1.65 -9.40 -0.29
N PRO A 62 2.73 -9.21 -1.07
CA PRO A 62 3.98 -8.71 -0.53
C PRO A 62 3.87 -7.23 -0.12
N HIS A 63 4.62 -6.85 0.91
CA HIS A 63 4.85 -5.44 1.23
C HIS A 63 5.63 -4.78 0.09
N LEU A 64 5.16 -3.64 -0.40
CA LEU A 64 5.78 -2.88 -1.49
C LEU A 64 6.42 -1.59 -0.98
N PRO A 65 7.66 -1.26 -1.40
CA PRO A 65 8.29 0.00 -1.03
C PRO A 65 7.57 1.18 -1.71
N LEU A 66 7.59 2.33 -1.05
CA LEU A 66 7.14 3.60 -1.61
C LEU A 66 8.37 4.45 -1.93
N ILE A 67 8.32 5.17 -3.05
CA ILE A 67 9.42 6.02 -3.51
C ILE A 67 8.92 7.43 -3.81
N ASN A 68 9.81 8.40 -3.68
CA ASN A 68 9.59 9.78 -4.08
C ASN A 68 10.78 10.22 -4.95
N ILE A 69 10.52 10.58 -6.21
CA ILE A 69 11.51 11.01 -7.17
C ILE A 69 11.12 12.41 -7.66
N LYS A 70 12.08 13.31 -7.64
CA LYS A 70 11.98 14.62 -8.27
C LYS A 70 13.15 14.78 -9.23
N CYS A 71 12.88 15.20 -10.45
CA CYS A 71 13.93 15.52 -11.41
C CYS A 71 13.57 16.79 -12.18
N ASN A 72 14.58 17.38 -12.83
CA ASN A 72 14.46 18.53 -13.70
C ASN A 72 15.77 18.66 -14.50
N PRO A 73 15.76 18.93 -15.81
CA PRO A 73 14.61 19.08 -16.70
C PRO A 73 13.92 17.75 -17.05
N HIS A 74 12.67 17.82 -17.50
CA HIS A 74 11.89 16.65 -17.94
C HIS A 74 12.05 16.34 -19.44
N HIS A 75 12.96 17.01 -20.14
CA HIS A 75 13.18 16.81 -21.56
C HIS A 75 14.66 16.92 -21.91
N PHE A 76 15.04 16.33 -23.03
CA PHE A 76 16.37 16.47 -23.62
C PHE A 76 16.24 17.11 -25.00
N LYS A 77 16.68 18.37 -25.10
CA LYS A 77 16.51 19.20 -26.30
C LYS A 77 15.06 19.10 -26.81
N ASP A 78 14.88 18.78 -28.08
CA ASP A 78 13.64 18.57 -28.82
C ASP A 78 13.40 17.08 -29.15
N SER A 79 14.18 16.15 -28.59
CA SER A 79 14.16 14.73 -29.00
C SER A 79 13.52 13.76 -28.00
N ALA A 80 13.41 14.13 -26.71
CA ALA A 80 12.82 13.25 -25.70
C ALA A 80 12.15 14.04 -24.56
N VAL A 81 11.07 13.48 -24.01
CA VAL A 81 10.35 13.99 -22.84
C VAL A 81 9.92 12.84 -21.92
N ILE A 82 9.92 13.07 -20.61
CA ILE A 82 9.35 12.18 -19.59
C ILE A 82 8.11 12.82 -18.98
N LEU A 83 7.11 11.98 -18.68
CA LEU A 83 5.79 12.39 -18.17
C LEU A 83 5.32 11.40 -17.09
N GLY A 84 4.38 11.83 -16.25
CA GLY A 84 3.85 11.03 -15.13
C GLY A 84 4.95 10.57 -14.16
N ASP A 85 4.81 9.38 -13.59
CA ASP A 85 5.75 8.83 -12.59
C ASP A 85 7.22 8.79 -13.06
N ALA A 86 7.49 8.74 -14.37
CA ALA A 86 8.85 8.84 -14.90
C ALA A 86 9.50 10.21 -14.61
N ALA A 87 8.70 11.28 -14.57
CA ALA A 87 9.13 12.63 -14.23
C ALA A 87 9.01 12.93 -12.72
N ASN A 88 7.94 12.44 -12.07
CA ASN A 88 7.61 12.83 -10.71
C ASN A 88 6.87 11.74 -9.91
N ALA A 89 7.52 10.59 -9.66
CA ALA A 89 6.97 9.59 -8.75
C ALA A 89 6.78 10.16 -7.33
N ILE A 90 5.56 10.15 -6.80
CA ILE A 90 5.22 10.66 -5.47
C ILE A 90 4.63 9.57 -4.57
N VAL A 91 4.77 9.75 -3.25
CA VAL A 91 4.10 8.87 -2.29
C VAL A 91 2.57 9.03 -2.36
N PRO A 92 1.79 7.94 -2.22
CA PRO A 92 0.36 7.92 -2.58
C PRO A 92 -0.58 8.55 -1.53
N PHE A 93 -0.05 9.29 -0.55
CA PHE A 93 -0.83 9.75 0.61
C PHE A 93 -1.87 10.82 0.28
N TYR A 94 -1.81 11.41 -0.92
CA TYR A 94 -2.79 12.39 -1.39
C TYR A 94 -3.63 11.92 -2.57
N GLY A 95 -3.38 10.70 -3.09
CA GLY A 95 -4.13 10.15 -4.22
C GLY A 95 -4.03 10.96 -5.53
N GLN A 96 -2.97 11.77 -5.69
CA GLN A 96 -2.84 12.68 -6.85
C GLN A 96 -1.90 12.20 -7.95
N GLY A 97 -1.15 11.11 -7.77
CA GLY A 97 -0.16 10.67 -8.79
C GLY A 97 -0.77 10.50 -10.19
N MET A 98 -1.90 9.80 -10.29
CA MET A 98 -2.62 9.63 -11.57
C MET A 98 -3.31 10.90 -12.08
N ASN A 99 -3.67 11.83 -11.19
CA ASN A 99 -4.37 13.08 -11.55
C ASN A 99 -3.41 14.19 -12.02
N ALA A 100 -2.13 14.07 -11.67
CA ALA A 100 -1.09 15.08 -11.88
C ALA A 100 -0.45 15.03 -13.28
#